data_AF-A0A0M4QE00-F1
#
_entry.id   AF-A0A0M4QE00-F1
#
_cell.length_a   1.000
_cell.length_b   1.000
_cell.length_c   1.000
_cell.angle_alpha   90.00
_cell.angle_beta   90.00
_cell.angle_gamma   90.00
#
_symmetry.space_group_name_H-M   'P 1'
#
loop_
_entity.id
_entity.type
_entity.pdbx_description
1 polymer ?
#
loop_
_entity_poly.entity_id
_entity_poly.type
_entity_poly.pdbx_seq_one_letter_code
_entity_poly.pdbx_strand_id
1 'polypeptide(L)'
;MSTPPHPQKPAGPAGGSSEVVVAGLAREVHELHRRVDGLDPVVGRVERLEEMAARTADTLAAVVGRRQKATAPSWLLAPTDTADVEGLLDKLTVWLGAVFLRYPDGASALPECWLWHPDVVEELLWLMHAWCAAYQGPDASVSGAGDWHDRQRPGVVARVRKSAGSCSIERHQTRPGWSAPGGAPVPVPGLEHAAAITGWWSQHREQMPPEPDAPAAVGSIGGALR
;
A
#
# COMPACT_ATOMS: atom_id res chain seq x y z
N MET A 1 -26.89 -62.62 -99.00
CA MET A 1 -26.79 -62.30 -97.55
C MET A 1 -26.32 -60.85 -97.45
N SER A 2 -27.25 -59.92 -97.21
CA SER A 2 -26.95 -58.50 -97.02
C SER A 2 -27.52 -58.08 -95.68
N THR A 3 -26.64 -57.73 -94.74
CA THR A 3 -26.97 -57.29 -93.38
C THR A 3 -27.24 -55.78 -93.39
N PRO A 4 -28.29 -55.25 -92.70
CA PRO A 4 -28.55 -53.82 -92.64
C PRO A 4 -27.65 -53.10 -91.62
N PRO A 5 -27.39 -51.78 -91.78
CA PRO A 5 -26.56 -51.03 -90.85
C PRO A 5 -27.32 -50.68 -89.57
N HIS A 6 -26.60 -50.67 -88.45
CA HIS A 6 -27.09 -50.21 -87.14
C HIS A 6 -27.14 -48.66 -87.09
N PRO A 7 -28.13 -48.06 -86.42
CA PRO A 7 -28.25 -46.61 -86.32
C PRO A 7 -27.19 -46.04 -85.37
N GLN A 8 -26.56 -44.93 -85.78
CA GLN A 8 -25.66 -44.15 -84.93
C GLN A 8 -26.41 -43.60 -83.71
N LYS A 9 -25.80 -43.77 -82.55
CA LYS A 9 -26.22 -43.18 -81.28
C LYS A 9 -25.88 -41.68 -81.31
N PRO A 10 -26.80 -40.76 -80.98
CA PRO A 10 -26.47 -39.34 -80.96
C PRO A 10 -25.54 -39.05 -79.78
N ALA A 11 -24.47 -38.30 -80.05
CA ALA A 11 -23.58 -37.77 -79.04
C ALA A 11 -24.37 -36.80 -78.14
N GLY A 12 -24.49 -37.14 -76.86
CA GLY A 12 -24.98 -36.20 -75.84
C GLY A 12 -23.92 -35.13 -75.54
N PRO A 13 -24.32 -33.90 -75.18
CA PRO A 13 -23.40 -32.82 -74.88
C PRO A 13 -22.82 -33.03 -73.47
N ALA A 14 -21.68 -33.69 -73.36
CA ALA A 14 -20.96 -33.88 -72.11
C ALA A 14 -19.67 -33.02 -72.14
N GLY A 15 -19.79 -31.76 -71.76
CA GLY A 15 -18.65 -30.84 -71.63
C GLY A 15 -19.00 -29.54 -70.93
N GLY A 16 -20.18 -28.96 -71.22
CA GLY A 16 -20.56 -27.65 -70.69
C GLY A 16 -21.03 -27.61 -69.23
N SER A 17 -21.51 -28.71 -68.65
CA SER A 17 -22.07 -28.68 -67.28
C SER A 17 -20.99 -28.68 -66.19
N SER A 18 -19.88 -29.37 -66.40
CA SER A 18 -18.79 -29.44 -65.43
C SER A 18 -17.98 -28.14 -65.37
N GLU A 19 -17.67 -27.53 -66.52
CA GLU A 19 -16.99 -26.23 -66.57
C GLU A 19 -17.82 -25.11 -65.95
N VAL A 20 -19.15 -25.11 -66.14
CA VAL A 20 -20.04 -24.12 -65.53
C VAL A 20 -20.09 -24.25 -64.00
N VAL A 21 -20.09 -25.49 -63.47
CA VAL A 21 -20.03 -25.74 -62.01
C VAL A 21 -18.68 -25.30 -61.43
N VAL A 22 -17.57 -25.61 -62.10
CA VAL A 22 -16.22 -25.19 -61.68
C VAL A 22 -16.08 -23.66 -61.73
N ALA A 23 -16.62 -23.00 -62.76
CA ALA A 23 -16.63 -21.54 -62.85
C ALA A 23 -17.56 -20.85 -61.83
N GLY A 24 -18.63 -21.54 -61.40
CA GLY A 24 -19.45 -21.12 -60.26
C GLY A 24 -18.67 -21.16 -58.95
N LEU A 25 -18.02 -22.29 -58.67
CA LEU A 25 -17.19 -22.48 -57.48
C LEU A 25 -16.02 -21.49 -57.43
N ALA A 26 -15.36 -21.22 -58.56
CA ALA A 26 -14.26 -20.26 -58.64
C ALA A 26 -14.71 -18.83 -58.25
N ARG A 27 -15.94 -18.44 -58.62
CA ARG A 27 -16.51 -17.14 -58.24
C ARG A 27 -16.85 -17.09 -56.75
N GLU A 28 -17.43 -18.14 -56.21
CA GLU A 28 -17.72 -18.26 -54.77
C GLU A 28 -16.44 -18.21 -53.93
N VAL A 29 -15.38 -18.92 -54.35
CA VAL A 29 -14.07 -18.87 -53.67
C VAL A 29 -13.45 -17.47 -53.77
N HIS A 30 -13.55 -16.82 -54.92
CA HIS A 30 -13.05 -15.45 -55.08
C HIS A 30 -13.82 -14.44 -54.22
N GLU A 31 -15.15 -14.58 -54.14
CA GLU A 31 -15.98 -13.76 -53.25
C GLU A 31 -15.66 -14.03 -51.78
N LEU A 32 -15.45 -15.29 -51.39
CA LEU A 32 -15.05 -15.66 -50.05
C LEU A 32 -13.68 -15.07 -49.68
N HIS A 33 -12.68 -15.18 -50.55
CA HIS A 33 -11.39 -14.52 -50.35
C HIS A 33 -11.56 -13.01 -50.18
N ARG A 34 -12.34 -12.35 -51.05
CA ARG A 34 -12.59 -10.91 -50.93
C ARG A 34 -13.29 -10.51 -49.62
N ARG A 35 -14.16 -11.39 -49.10
CA ARG A 35 -14.82 -11.21 -47.79
C ARG A 35 -13.86 -11.43 -46.63
N VAL A 36 -12.95 -12.40 -46.75
CA VAL A 36 -11.88 -12.68 -45.77
C VAL A 36 -10.86 -11.53 -45.74
N ASP A 37 -10.40 -11.04 -46.89
CA ASP A 37 -9.52 -9.87 -47.01
C ASP A 37 -10.20 -8.62 -46.42
N GLY A 38 -11.53 -8.54 -46.51
CA GLY A 38 -12.33 -7.50 -45.88
C GLY A 38 -12.30 -7.50 -44.34
N LEU A 39 -11.84 -8.58 -43.70
CA LEU A 39 -11.71 -8.70 -42.24
C LEU A 39 -10.35 -8.22 -41.73
N ASP A 40 -9.31 -8.13 -42.56
CA ASP A 40 -7.97 -7.65 -42.16
C ASP A 40 -8.00 -6.27 -41.48
N PRO A 41 -8.78 -5.27 -41.95
CA PRO A 41 -8.90 -3.99 -41.27
C PRO A 41 -9.56 -4.09 -39.89
N VAL A 42 -10.41 -5.09 -39.67
CA VAL A 42 -11.06 -5.35 -38.37
C VAL A 42 -10.06 -5.96 -37.41
N VAL A 43 -9.26 -6.94 -37.85
CA VAL A 43 -8.16 -7.52 -37.06
C VAL A 43 -7.18 -6.42 -36.63
N GLY A 44 -6.73 -5.56 -37.56
CA GLY A 44 -5.85 -4.45 -37.22
C GLY A 44 -6.50 -3.35 -36.35
N ARG A 45 -7.84 -3.29 -36.27
CA ARG A 45 -8.53 -2.43 -35.29
C ARG A 45 -8.58 -3.06 -33.90
N VAL A 46 -8.75 -4.39 -33.82
CA VAL A 46 -8.72 -5.13 -32.55
C VAL A 46 -7.32 -5.07 -31.93
N GLU A 47 -6.26 -5.30 -32.71
CA GLU A 47 -4.87 -5.20 -32.23
C GLU A 47 -4.55 -3.80 -31.66
N ARG A 48 -5.02 -2.74 -32.34
CA ARG A 48 -4.85 -1.36 -31.83
C ARG A 48 -5.65 -1.11 -30.54
N LEU A 49 -6.83 -1.69 -30.41
CA LEU A 49 -7.62 -1.60 -29.18
C LEU A 49 -6.94 -2.35 -28.03
N GLU A 50 -6.37 -3.53 -28.29
CA GLU A 50 -5.61 -4.32 -27.32
C GLU A 50 -4.38 -3.53 -26.83
N GLU A 51 -3.62 -2.93 -27.75
CA GLU A 51 -2.50 -2.06 -27.37
C GLU A 51 -2.95 -0.83 -26.56
N MET A 52 -4.05 -0.18 -26.96
CA MET A 52 -4.59 0.96 -26.22
C MET A 52 -5.04 0.55 -24.81
N ALA A 53 -5.69 -0.61 -24.68
CA ALA A 53 -6.13 -1.16 -23.41
C ALA A 53 -4.95 -1.55 -22.50
N ALA A 54 -3.89 -2.12 -23.06
CA ALA A 54 -2.66 -2.39 -22.33
C ALA A 54 -2.00 -1.09 -21.81
N ARG A 55 -1.86 -0.08 -22.68
CA ARG A 55 -1.29 1.23 -22.29
C ARG A 55 -2.13 1.94 -21.21
N THR A 56 -3.45 1.89 -21.30
CA THR A 56 -4.30 2.47 -20.24
C THR A 56 -4.24 1.66 -18.95
N ALA A 57 -4.16 0.33 -19.02
CA ALA A 57 -3.96 -0.52 -17.85
C ALA A 57 -2.63 -0.20 -17.15
N ASP A 58 -1.53 -0.08 -17.90
CA ASP A 58 -0.21 0.29 -17.36
C ASP A 58 -0.21 1.69 -16.72
N THR A 59 -0.87 2.66 -17.40
CA THR A 59 -1.00 4.02 -16.86
C THR A 59 -1.82 4.03 -15.58
N LEU A 60 -2.91 3.27 -15.54
CA LEU A 60 -3.76 3.13 -14.35
C LEU A 60 -2.98 2.46 -13.21
N ALA A 61 -2.23 1.39 -13.50
CA ALA A 61 -1.37 0.72 -12.54
C ALA A 61 -0.30 1.65 -11.96
N ALA A 62 0.32 2.50 -12.79
CA ALA A 62 1.31 3.48 -12.35
C ALA A 62 0.70 4.62 -11.50
N VAL A 63 -0.52 5.06 -11.81
CA VAL A 63 -1.24 6.09 -11.03
C VAL A 63 -1.72 5.53 -9.70
N VAL A 64 -2.29 4.31 -9.72
CA VAL A 64 -2.74 3.59 -8.52
C VAL A 64 -1.55 3.25 -7.63
N GLY A 65 -0.46 2.72 -8.18
CA GLY A 65 0.77 2.38 -7.44
C GLY A 65 1.40 3.60 -6.75
N ARG A 66 1.43 4.77 -7.42
CA ARG A 66 1.89 6.02 -6.79
C ARG A 66 1.00 6.48 -5.65
N ARG A 67 -0.32 6.30 -5.77
CA ARG A 67 -1.30 6.63 -4.72
C ARG A 67 -1.32 5.59 -3.58
N GLN A 68 -0.85 4.38 -3.85
CA GLN A 68 -0.79 3.23 -2.94
C GLN A 68 0.49 3.13 -2.13
N LYS A 69 1.46 4.05 -2.27
CA LYS A 69 2.58 4.11 -1.32
C LYS A 69 2.04 4.63 0.02
N ALA A 70 1.32 3.75 0.71
CA ALA A 70 0.60 4.03 1.93
C ALA A 70 1.63 4.50 2.95
N THR A 71 1.42 5.73 3.43
CA THR A 71 2.13 6.23 4.60
C THR A 71 1.87 5.25 5.74
N ALA A 72 2.91 4.82 6.44
CA ALA A 72 2.72 4.00 7.62
C ALA A 72 1.80 4.77 8.59
N PRO A 73 0.70 4.16 9.06
CA PRO A 73 -0.15 4.78 10.07
C PRO A 73 0.67 5.05 11.33
N SER A 74 0.31 6.11 12.04
CA SER A 74 0.92 6.47 13.32
C SER A 74 -0.12 6.30 14.41
N TRP A 75 0.25 5.59 15.48
CA TRP A 75 -0.51 5.49 16.71
C TRP A 75 -0.62 6.85 17.41
N LEU A 76 0.47 7.62 17.40
CA LEU A 76 0.52 8.95 18.02
C LEU A 76 -0.34 10.00 17.30
N LEU A 77 -0.68 9.75 16.04
CA LEU A 77 -1.59 10.57 15.23
C LEU A 77 -2.78 9.75 14.73
N ALA A 78 -3.17 8.70 15.46
CA ALA A 78 -4.26 7.82 15.05
C ALA A 78 -5.59 8.60 14.96
N PRO A 79 -6.51 8.19 14.08
CA PRO A 79 -7.86 8.76 14.03
C PRO A 79 -8.53 8.70 15.40
N THR A 80 -9.42 9.67 15.68
CA THR A 80 -10.20 9.68 16.93
C THR A 80 -11.38 8.71 16.91
N ASP A 81 -11.66 8.07 15.77
CA ASP A 81 -12.70 7.04 15.66
C ASP A 81 -12.21 5.74 16.30
N THR A 82 -12.94 5.28 17.31
CA THR A 82 -12.65 4.04 18.03
C THR A 82 -12.55 2.84 17.09
N ALA A 83 -13.42 2.73 16.08
CA ALA A 83 -13.43 1.57 15.19
C ALA A 83 -12.15 1.47 14.34
N ASP A 84 -11.61 2.61 13.92
CA ASP A 84 -10.35 2.66 13.18
C ASP A 84 -9.16 2.27 14.06
N VAL A 85 -9.14 2.74 15.30
CA VAL A 85 -8.08 2.43 16.28
C VAL A 85 -8.11 0.95 16.68
N GLU A 86 -9.30 0.39 16.91
CA GLU A 86 -9.48 -1.05 17.18
C GLU A 86 -8.97 -1.88 16.01
N GLY A 87 -9.36 -1.55 14.78
CA GLY A 87 -8.90 -2.26 13.58
C GLY A 87 -7.38 -2.18 13.35
N LEU A 88 -6.74 -1.09 13.77
CA LEU A 88 -5.28 -0.96 13.74
C LEU A 88 -4.61 -1.86 14.78
N LEU A 89 -5.13 -1.86 16.00
CA LEU A 89 -4.60 -2.65 17.10
C LEU A 89 -4.77 -4.16 16.86
N ASP A 90 -5.91 -4.58 16.29
CA ASP A 90 -6.16 -5.97 15.93
C ASP A 90 -5.14 -6.48 14.90
N LYS A 91 -4.85 -5.69 13.86
CA LYS A 91 -3.83 -6.05 12.87
C LYS A 91 -2.45 -6.19 13.51
N LEU A 92 -2.11 -5.25 14.41
CA LEU A 92 -0.83 -5.27 15.11
C LEU A 92 -0.70 -6.50 16.01
N THR A 93 -1.72 -6.82 16.80
CA THR A 93 -1.69 -7.98 17.72
C THR A 93 -1.59 -9.31 16.99
N VAL A 94 -2.32 -9.47 15.88
CA VAL A 94 -2.19 -10.64 14.99
C VAL A 94 -0.77 -10.76 14.45
N TRP A 95 -0.20 -9.67 13.95
CA TRP A 95 1.16 -9.66 13.43
C TRP A 95 2.22 -9.94 14.51
N LEU A 96 2.06 -9.40 15.72
CA LEU A 96 2.96 -9.66 16.84
C LEU A 96 3.06 -11.16 17.13
N GLY A 97 1.92 -11.86 17.21
CA GLY A 97 1.89 -13.30 17.47
C GLY A 97 2.40 -14.16 16.30
N ALA A 98 2.20 -13.70 15.07
CA ALA A 98 2.63 -14.40 13.86
C ALA A 98 4.11 -14.21 13.54
N VAL A 99 4.67 -13.03 13.83
CA VAL A 99 6.01 -12.62 13.37
C VAL A 99 6.89 -12.21 14.55
N PHE A 100 6.60 -11.10 15.22
CA PHE A 100 7.53 -10.47 16.16
C PHE A 100 7.91 -11.38 17.34
N LEU A 101 6.92 -12.01 17.95
CA LEU A 101 7.10 -12.89 19.13
C LEU A 101 7.69 -14.26 18.78
N ARG A 102 7.89 -14.57 17.49
CA ARG A 102 8.60 -15.77 17.06
C ARG A 102 10.12 -15.64 17.22
N TYR A 103 10.61 -14.43 17.41
CA TYR A 103 12.01 -14.18 17.68
C TYR A 103 12.26 -14.06 19.20
N PRO A 104 13.25 -14.79 19.76
CA PRO A 104 13.50 -14.79 21.21
C PRO A 104 13.78 -13.42 21.82
N ASP A 105 14.48 -12.56 21.08
CA ASP A 105 14.77 -11.18 21.47
C ASP A 105 13.49 -10.33 21.57
N GLY A 106 12.58 -10.44 20.59
CA GLY A 106 11.27 -9.79 20.60
C GLY A 106 10.41 -10.27 21.76
N ALA A 107 10.30 -11.59 21.95
CA ALA A 107 9.56 -12.19 23.05
C ALA A 107 10.09 -11.77 24.44
N SER A 108 11.42 -11.65 24.59
CA SER A 108 12.04 -11.19 25.84
C SER A 108 11.93 -9.68 26.07
N ALA A 109 11.69 -8.89 25.01
CA ALA A 109 11.71 -7.44 25.08
C ALA A 109 10.34 -6.81 25.34
N LEU A 110 9.25 -7.48 24.95
CA LEU A 110 7.90 -6.94 25.06
C LEU A 110 7.31 -7.18 26.47
N PRO A 111 7.13 -6.13 27.30
CA PRO A 111 6.52 -6.29 28.61
C PRO A 111 5.00 -6.46 28.50
N GLU A 112 4.36 -7.05 29.51
CA GLU A 112 2.89 -7.19 29.59
C GLU A 112 2.18 -5.83 29.50
N CYS A 113 2.81 -4.77 30.02
CA CYS A 113 2.26 -3.42 30.04
C CYS A 113 2.44 -2.63 28.72
N TRP A 114 2.88 -3.25 27.62
CA TRP A 114 3.22 -2.54 26.38
C TRP A 114 2.12 -1.61 25.82
N LEU A 115 0.84 -1.96 26.01
CA LEU A 115 -0.29 -1.12 25.58
C LEU A 115 -0.40 0.21 26.32
N TRP A 116 0.17 0.32 27.52
CA TRP A 116 0.20 1.55 28.30
C TRP A 116 1.36 2.48 27.90
N HIS A 117 2.19 2.06 26.94
CA HIS A 117 3.34 2.80 26.44
C HIS A 117 3.09 3.20 24.98
N PRO A 118 2.53 4.40 24.72
CA PRO A 118 2.14 4.79 23.36
C PRO A 118 3.33 4.86 22.39
N ASP A 119 4.52 5.17 22.89
CA ASP A 119 5.77 5.11 22.13
C ASP A 119 6.14 3.67 21.77
N VAL A 120 5.91 2.70 22.65
CA VAL A 120 6.10 1.26 22.35
C VAL A 120 5.12 0.81 21.26
N VAL A 121 3.85 1.22 21.35
CA VAL A 121 2.85 0.90 20.30
C VAL A 121 3.27 1.50 18.95
N GLU A 122 3.71 2.76 18.92
CA GLU A 122 4.24 3.41 17.70
C GLU A 122 5.42 2.61 17.10
N GLU A 123 6.38 2.23 17.94
CA GLU A 123 7.59 1.49 17.54
C GLU A 123 7.26 0.12 16.92
N LEU A 124 6.28 -0.59 17.47
CA LEU A 124 5.84 -1.88 16.95
C LEU A 124 5.02 -1.71 15.67
N LEU A 125 4.22 -0.65 15.57
CA LEU A 125 3.37 -0.40 14.43
C LEU A 125 4.18 -0.11 13.17
N TRP A 126 5.13 0.81 13.23
CA TRP A 126 5.96 1.10 12.05
C TRP A 126 6.82 -0.13 11.68
N LEU A 127 7.28 -0.92 12.66
CA LEU A 127 8.03 -2.15 12.41
C LEU A 127 7.21 -3.20 11.66
N MET A 128 5.93 -3.36 12.00
CA MET A 128 4.99 -4.19 11.27
C MET A 128 4.88 -3.73 9.82
N HIS A 129 4.72 -2.43 9.58
CA HIS A 129 4.61 -1.89 8.23
C HIS A 129 5.91 -2.03 7.43
N ALA A 130 7.06 -1.89 8.07
CA ALA A 130 8.35 -2.13 7.43
C ALA A 130 8.53 -3.61 7.06
N TRP A 131 8.06 -4.53 7.91
CA TRP A 131 8.01 -5.96 7.58
C TRP A 131 7.09 -6.23 6.37
N CYS A 132 5.88 -5.66 6.37
CA CYS A 132 4.95 -5.79 5.24
C CYS A 132 5.56 -5.25 3.95
N ALA A 133 6.24 -4.09 3.99
CA ALA A 133 6.92 -3.54 2.82
C ALA A 133 8.09 -4.41 2.33
N ALA A 134 8.79 -5.09 3.25
CA ALA A 134 9.90 -5.98 2.90
C ALA A 134 9.44 -7.31 2.28
N TYR A 135 8.28 -7.83 2.71
CA TYR A 135 7.81 -9.19 2.38
C TYR A 135 6.57 -9.24 1.49
N GLN A 136 5.86 -8.13 1.29
CA GLN A 136 4.57 -8.08 0.58
C GLN A 136 4.51 -6.92 -0.41
N GLY A 137 3.68 -7.09 -1.44
CA GLY A 137 3.45 -6.07 -2.45
C GLY A 137 4.53 -6.03 -3.54
N PRO A 138 4.38 -5.11 -4.50
CA PRO A 138 5.24 -5.05 -5.69
C PRO A 138 6.69 -4.61 -5.39
N ASP A 139 6.92 -3.91 -4.29
CA ASP A 139 8.24 -3.39 -3.89
C ASP A 139 8.98 -4.30 -2.89
N ALA A 140 8.42 -5.48 -2.57
CA ALA A 140 9.03 -6.44 -1.66
C ALA A 140 10.41 -6.89 -2.17
N SER A 141 11.39 -7.02 -1.27
CA SER A 141 12.75 -7.35 -1.67
C SER A 141 13.55 -8.07 -0.58
N VAL A 142 14.48 -8.93 -1.01
CA VAL A 142 15.43 -9.61 -0.11
C VAL A 142 16.29 -8.59 0.64
N SER A 143 16.65 -7.46 0.01
CA SER A 143 17.39 -6.40 0.68
C SER A 143 16.57 -5.74 1.79
N GLY A 144 15.27 -5.49 1.57
CA GLY A 144 14.37 -4.97 2.60
C GLY A 144 14.20 -5.94 3.76
N ALA A 145 14.11 -7.24 3.46
CA ALA A 145 14.10 -8.27 4.50
C ALA A 145 15.42 -8.28 5.29
N GLY A 146 16.57 -8.18 4.61
CA GLY A 146 17.89 -8.08 5.24
C GLY A 146 17.99 -6.88 6.19
N ASP A 147 17.57 -5.69 5.74
CA ASP A 147 17.55 -4.47 6.57
C ASP A 147 16.61 -4.61 7.78
N TRP A 148 15.46 -5.26 7.59
CA TRP A 148 14.52 -5.52 8.67
C TRP A 148 15.14 -6.38 9.77
N HIS A 149 15.86 -7.45 9.39
CA HIS A 149 16.52 -8.38 10.31
C HIS A 149 17.73 -7.78 11.01
N ASP A 150 18.56 -7.02 10.28
CA ASP A 150 19.84 -6.51 10.76
C ASP A 150 19.69 -5.21 11.57
N ARG A 151 18.80 -4.31 11.14
CA ARG A 151 18.72 -2.94 11.69
C ARG A 151 17.41 -2.64 12.37
N GLN A 152 16.30 -2.84 11.68
CA GLN A 152 15.01 -2.30 12.11
C GLN A 152 14.49 -3.02 13.36
N ARG A 153 14.35 -4.36 13.30
CA ARG A 153 13.88 -5.16 14.43
C ARG A 153 14.80 -5.05 15.64
N PRO A 154 16.13 -5.25 15.53
CA PRO A 154 17.03 -5.07 16.68
C PRO A 154 16.97 -3.67 17.28
N GLY A 155 16.84 -2.64 16.44
CA GLY A 155 16.69 -1.25 16.87
C GLY A 155 15.40 -1.01 17.67
N VAL A 156 14.28 -1.56 17.21
CA VAL A 156 12.99 -1.48 17.94
C VAL A 156 13.08 -2.22 19.27
N VAL A 157 13.60 -3.45 19.30
CA VAL A 157 13.80 -4.22 20.54
C VAL A 157 14.63 -3.41 21.55
N ALA A 158 15.70 -2.75 21.10
CA ALA A 158 16.51 -1.91 21.98
C ALA A 158 15.73 -0.71 22.56
N ARG A 159 14.89 -0.04 21.75
CA ARG A 159 14.07 1.09 22.21
C ARG A 159 12.93 0.66 23.13
N VAL A 160 12.26 -0.46 22.85
CA VAL A 160 11.22 -1.03 23.72
C VAL A 160 11.81 -1.36 25.09
N ARG A 161 12.97 -2.03 25.14
CA ARG A 161 13.66 -2.32 26.42
C ARG A 161 14.02 -1.04 27.17
N LYS A 162 14.50 -0.02 26.48
CA LYS A 162 14.86 1.27 27.08
C LYS A 162 13.64 1.99 27.67
N SER A 163 12.51 1.97 26.96
CA SER A 163 11.31 2.71 27.36
C SER A 163 10.51 1.99 28.44
N ALA A 164 10.24 0.70 28.26
CA ALA A 164 9.28 -0.04 29.08
C ALA A 164 9.86 -1.29 29.75
N GLY A 165 11.14 -1.63 29.52
CA GLY A 165 11.74 -2.90 29.97
C GLY A 165 11.80 -3.08 31.50
N SER A 166 11.77 -1.99 32.28
CA SER A 166 11.67 -2.03 33.74
C SER A 166 10.28 -1.71 34.28
N CYS A 167 9.29 -1.55 33.40
CA CYS A 167 7.91 -1.24 33.78
C CYS A 167 7.14 -2.54 34.03
N SER A 168 6.18 -2.48 34.96
CA SER A 168 5.28 -3.60 35.26
C SER A 168 3.84 -3.14 35.13
N ILE A 169 2.92 -4.08 34.91
CA ILE A 169 1.49 -3.78 34.75
C ILE A 169 0.90 -3.10 35.98
N GLU A 170 1.42 -3.40 37.17
CA GLU A 170 1.00 -2.80 38.44
C GLU A 170 1.33 -1.30 38.53
N ARG A 171 2.35 -0.81 37.80
CA ARG A 171 2.67 0.63 37.78
C ARG A 171 1.59 1.48 37.10
N HIS A 172 0.70 0.83 36.34
CA HIS A 172 -0.42 1.48 35.65
C HIS A 172 -1.73 1.42 36.45
N GLN A 173 -1.68 0.94 37.70
CA GLN A 173 -2.84 0.98 38.59
C GLN A 173 -2.97 2.36 39.26
N THR A 174 -4.16 2.96 39.16
CA THR A 174 -4.47 4.19 39.89
C THR A 174 -4.77 3.85 41.36
N ARG A 175 -3.85 4.21 42.28
CA ARG A 175 -4.04 4.06 43.74
C ARG A 175 -4.00 5.43 44.43
N PRO A 176 -4.84 5.69 45.45
CA PRO A 176 -4.74 6.91 46.23
C PRO A 176 -3.34 7.07 46.83
N GLY A 177 -2.69 8.21 46.56
CA GLY A 177 -1.32 8.49 47.02
C GLY A 177 -0.20 7.97 46.12
N TRP A 178 -0.50 7.30 45.00
CA TRP A 178 0.47 6.98 43.96
C TRP A 178 0.34 7.96 42.80
N SER A 179 1.45 8.57 42.39
CA SER A 179 1.53 9.29 41.12
C SER A 179 1.48 8.26 39.98
N ALA A 180 0.35 8.20 39.26
CA ALA A 180 0.31 7.48 38.00
C ALA A 180 1.42 8.04 37.09
N PRO A 181 2.16 7.19 36.35
CA PRO A 181 3.06 7.67 35.31
C PRO A 181 2.29 8.61 34.36
N GLY A 182 2.88 9.76 34.03
CA GLY A 182 2.25 10.74 33.15
C GLY A 182 2.05 10.17 31.74
N GLY A 183 0.84 9.73 31.43
CA GLY A 183 0.44 9.31 30.08
C GLY A 183 -0.10 10.46 29.22
N ALA A 184 -0.30 11.64 29.80
CA ALA A 184 -0.72 12.82 29.06
C ALA A 184 0.47 13.40 28.28
N PRO A 185 0.25 13.94 27.06
CA PRO A 185 1.27 14.69 26.36
C PRO A 185 1.80 15.82 27.23
N VAL A 186 3.12 15.89 27.39
CA VAL A 186 3.75 17.07 28.00
C VAL A 186 3.51 18.24 27.05
N PRO A 187 3.06 19.41 27.53
CA PRO A 187 2.96 20.60 26.69
C PRO A 187 4.29 20.88 26.00
N VAL A 188 4.24 21.34 24.74
CA VAL A 188 5.46 21.69 23.99
C VAL A 188 6.22 22.77 24.78
N PRO A 189 7.46 22.51 25.24
CA PRO A 189 8.20 23.48 26.03
C PRO A 189 8.54 24.73 25.21
N GLY A 190 8.43 25.91 25.80
CA GLY A 190 8.81 27.18 25.16
C GLY A 190 7.85 27.64 24.06
N LEU A 191 6.66 27.04 23.95
CA LEU A 191 5.67 27.40 22.93
C LEU A 191 5.22 28.86 23.05
N GLU A 192 5.29 29.42 24.26
CA GLU A 192 5.07 30.84 24.56
C GLU A 192 6.00 31.78 23.77
N HIS A 193 7.20 31.34 23.40
CA HIS A 193 8.15 32.16 22.65
C HIS A 193 8.00 32.03 21.13
N ALA A 194 7.09 31.17 20.64
CA ALA A 194 7.00 30.83 19.22
C ALA A 194 6.74 32.05 18.32
N ALA A 195 5.86 32.97 18.74
CA ALA A 195 5.56 34.18 17.99
C ALA A 195 6.77 35.13 17.90
N ALA A 196 7.47 35.33 19.01
CA ALA A 196 8.66 36.19 19.06
C ALA A 196 9.79 35.65 18.16
N ILE A 197 10.06 34.35 18.25
CA ILE A 197 11.08 33.70 17.42
C ILE A 197 10.69 33.69 15.95
N THR A 198 9.40 33.50 15.61
CA THR A 198 8.93 33.57 14.22
C THR A 198 9.08 34.97 13.63
N GLY A 199 8.74 36.00 14.41
CA GLY A 199 8.93 37.40 14.01
C GLY A 199 10.40 37.75 13.79
N TRP A 200 11.28 37.31 14.69
CA TRP A 200 12.72 37.50 14.54
C TRP A 200 13.28 36.77 13.31
N TRP A 201 12.95 35.48 13.11
CA TRP A 201 13.43 34.72 11.94
C TRP A 201 12.99 35.33 10.60
N SER A 202 11.76 35.84 10.54
CA SER A 202 11.21 36.38 9.29
C SER A 202 11.78 37.74 8.91
N GLN A 203 12.12 38.58 9.89
CA GLN A 203 12.42 40.00 9.64
C GLN A 203 13.82 40.43 10.13
N HIS A 204 14.40 39.74 11.12
CA HIS A 204 15.57 40.19 11.86
C HIS A 204 16.64 39.10 12.05
N ARG A 205 16.61 38.01 11.26
CA ARG A 205 17.47 36.82 11.46
C ARG A 205 18.98 37.06 11.46
N GLU A 206 19.44 38.16 10.86
CA GLU A 206 20.87 38.53 10.82
C GLU A 206 21.30 39.32 12.08
N GLN A 207 20.36 39.64 12.98
CA GLN A 207 20.58 40.35 14.23
C GLN A 207 20.65 39.35 15.40
N MET A 208 21.00 39.81 16.61
CA MET A 208 20.97 38.93 17.78
C MET A 208 19.53 38.48 18.10
N PRO A 209 19.30 37.21 18.48
CA PRO A 209 17.96 36.73 18.84
C PRO A 209 17.40 37.44 20.08
N PRO A 210 16.06 37.56 20.17
CA PRO A 210 15.42 38.15 21.35
C PRO A 210 15.66 37.28 22.58
N GLU A 211 15.79 37.91 23.75
CA GLU A 211 15.87 37.19 25.03
C GLU A 211 14.53 36.50 25.35
N PRO A 212 14.54 35.30 25.96
CA PRO A 212 13.31 34.67 26.43
C PRO A 212 12.65 35.51 27.52
N ASP A 213 11.34 35.76 27.38
CA ASP A 213 10.57 36.39 28.45
C ASP A 213 10.65 35.57 29.74
N ALA A 214 10.81 36.23 30.90
CA ALA A 214 10.82 35.54 32.19
C ALA A 214 9.48 34.78 32.39
N PRO A 215 9.51 33.54 32.92
CA PRO A 215 8.28 32.77 33.09
C PRO A 215 7.31 33.53 33.99
N ALA A 216 6.09 33.75 33.52
CA ALA A 216 5.03 34.33 34.32
C ALA A 216 4.86 33.49 35.60
N ALA A 217 5.01 34.11 36.76
CA ALA A 217 4.88 33.41 38.04
C ALA A 217 3.53 32.68 38.10
N VAL A 218 3.58 31.35 38.14
CA VAL A 218 2.39 30.53 38.36
C VAL A 218 1.83 30.93 39.72
N GLY A 219 0.68 31.61 39.72
CA GLY A 219 0.03 32.11 40.91
C GLY A 219 -0.18 30.97 41.91
N SER A 220 0.44 31.09 43.08
CA SER A 220 0.22 30.23 44.23
C SER A 220 -1.27 30.22 44.60
N ILE A 221 -2.00 29.18 44.20
CA ILE A 221 -3.32 28.87 44.77
C ILE A 221 -3.07 28.22 46.13
N GLY A 222 -2.95 29.04 47.17
CA GLY A 222 -2.61 28.56 48.50
C GLY A 222 -2.83 29.62 49.57
N GLY A 223 -4.09 30.02 49.77
CA GLY A 223 -4.43 30.95 50.83
C GLY A 223 -5.92 31.15 51.03
N ALA A 224 -6.58 30.22 51.73
CA ALA A 224 -7.72 30.51 52.60
C ALA A 224 -8.24 29.22 53.29
N LEU A 225 -7.74 28.94 54.49
CA LEU A 225 -8.55 28.39 55.58
C LEU A 225 -8.13 29.14 56.85
N ARG A 226 -8.98 30.10 57.25
CA ARG A 226 -9.14 30.56 58.63
C ARG A 226 -10.45 29.98 59.13
#